data_AF-A0A2P5BSC3-F1
#
_entry.id   AF-A0A2P5BSC3-F1
#
_cell.length_a   1.000
_cell.length_b   1.000
_cell.length_c   1.000
_cell.angle_alpha   90.00
_cell.angle_beta   90.00
_cell.angle_gamma   90.00
#
_symmetry.space_group_name_H-M   'P 1'
#
loop_
_entity.id
_entity.type
_entity.pdbx_description
1 polymer ?
#
loop_
_entity_poly.entity_id
_entity_poly.type
_entity_poly.pdbx_seq_one_letter_code
_entity_poly.pdbx_strand_id
1 'polypeptide(L)'
;MQLQLLDIMDLSRNMLDGVIPVELCTLSGLRDNKFISSIPPSMSNITSLSHLDLSHNNFSGKILKGNQLQTLNDPSIYADNLQLCEDPLPEKCPGNDEQVQPPMSTSNKD
;
A
#
# COMPACT_ATOMS: atom_id res chain seq x y z
N MET A 1 -1.35 26.18 -26.17
CA MET A 1 -0.69 24.87 -26.10
C MET A 1 -1.25 24.15 -24.89
N GLN A 2 -1.96 23.06 -25.12
CA GLN A 2 -2.51 22.20 -24.07
C GLN A 2 -1.52 21.03 -23.94
N LEU A 3 -0.91 20.85 -22.77
CA LEU A 3 -0.07 19.68 -22.51
C LEU A 3 -1.00 18.46 -22.44
N GLN A 4 -0.98 17.65 -23.50
CA GLN A 4 -1.67 16.36 -23.57
C GLN A 4 -0.77 15.28 -22.96
N LEU A 5 -1.40 14.44 -22.14
CA LEU A 5 -0.93 13.20 -21.50
C LEU A 5 0.35 13.32 -20.67
N LEU A 6 0.19 13.17 -19.35
CA LEU A 6 1.23 12.56 -18.52
C LEU A 6 1.29 11.09 -18.94
N ASP A 7 2.02 10.80 -20.01
CA ASP A 7 2.37 9.42 -20.36
C ASP A 7 3.25 8.90 -19.23
N ILE A 8 2.68 8.03 -18.41
CA ILE A 8 3.33 7.08 -17.50
C ILE A 8 4.80 7.42 -17.20
N MET A 9 5.06 8.18 -16.14
CA MET A 9 6.44 8.35 -15.65
C MET A 9 6.82 7.10 -14.86
N ASP A 10 7.81 6.36 -15.34
CA ASP A 10 8.42 5.25 -14.63
C ASP A 10 9.65 5.76 -13.86
N LEU A 11 9.59 5.68 -12.52
CA LEU A 11 10.69 6.05 -11.62
C LEU A 11 11.38 4.81 -11.05
N SER A 12 11.14 3.63 -11.61
CA SER A 12 11.73 2.40 -11.11
C SER A 12 13.26 2.38 -11.21
N ARG A 13 13.90 1.59 -10.35
CA ARG A 13 15.37 1.36 -10.36
C ARG A 13 16.19 2.62 -10.15
N ASN A 14 15.71 3.49 -9.26
CA ASN A 14 16.44 4.67 -8.82
C ASN A 14 16.89 4.51 -7.37
N MET A 15 17.51 5.55 -6.82
CA MET A 15 17.90 5.60 -5.40
C MET A 15 16.99 6.56 -4.61
N LEU A 16 15.72 6.69 -5.01
CA LEU A 16 14.79 7.62 -4.35
C LEU A 16 14.48 7.12 -2.94
N ASP A 17 14.48 8.02 -1.97
CA ASP A 17 14.17 7.75 -0.56
C ASP A 17 13.22 8.81 0.02
N GLY A 18 12.88 8.67 1.31
CA GLY A 18 11.96 9.57 2.00
C GLY A 18 10.48 9.17 1.86
N VAL A 19 9.59 10.16 1.89
CA VAL A 19 8.13 9.99 1.82
C VAL A 19 7.69 10.21 0.37
N ILE A 20 6.76 9.41 -0.13
CA ILE A 20 6.15 9.64 -1.46
C ILE A 20 5.29 10.92 -1.40
N PRO A 21 5.64 12.01 -2.10
CA PRO A 21 4.74 13.15 -2.27
C PRO A 21 3.51 12.74 -3.11
N VAL A 22 2.35 13.29 -2.77
CA VAL A 22 1.04 12.89 -3.33
C VAL A 22 0.99 13.04 -4.86
N GLU A 23 1.77 13.97 -5.40
CA GLU A 23 1.89 14.26 -6.83
C GLU A 23 2.52 13.09 -7.60
N LEU A 24 3.48 12.37 -6.99
CA LEU A 24 4.12 11.21 -7.61
C LEU A 24 3.23 9.97 -7.58
N CYS A 25 2.12 10.01 -6.86
CA CYS A 25 1.19 8.90 -6.81
C CYS A 25 0.35 8.78 -8.09
N THR A 26 0.44 9.76 -9.01
CA THR A 26 -0.09 9.66 -10.37
C THR A 26 0.84 8.91 -11.34
N LEU A 27 2.06 8.58 -10.89
CA LEU A 27 3.09 7.92 -11.69
C LEU A 27 3.01 6.40 -11.53
N SER A 28 3.41 5.66 -12.57
CA SER A 28 3.04 4.25 -12.72
C SER A 28 4.14 3.26 -12.32
N GLY A 29 5.25 3.71 -11.73
CA GLY A 29 6.36 2.82 -11.35
C GLY A 29 7.24 3.41 -10.27
N LEU A 30 7.24 2.79 -9.08
CA LEU A 30 8.13 3.14 -7.96
C LEU A 30 9.01 1.95 -7.53
N ARG A 31 8.95 0.84 -8.26
CA ARG A 31 9.71 -0.39 -8.05
C ARG A 31 11.21 -0.14 -7.89
N ASP A 32 11.90 -0.95 -7.09
CA ASP A 32 13.38 -0.94 -6.99
C ASP A 32 13.90 0.46 -6.58
N ASN A 33 13.37 1.02 -5.48
CA ASN A 33 13.83 2.27 -4.87
C ASN A 33 14.15 2.05 -3.38
N LYS A 34 14.39 3.13 -2.63
CA LYS A 34 14.76 3.11 -1.21
C LYS A 34 13.73 3.81 -0.31
N PHE A 35 12.45 3.81 -0.68
CA PHE A 35 11.42 4.40 0.16
C PHE A 35 11.25 3.61 1.47
N ILE A 36 11.18 4.31 2.61
CA ILE A 36 11.19 3.70 3.97
C ILE A 36 9.97 4.15 4.80
N SER A 37 8.94 4.71 4.17
CA SER A 37 7.74 5.22 4.86
C SER A 37 6.58 4.23 4.81
N SER A 38 5.45 4.59 5.42
CA SER A 38 4.17 3.98 5.06
C SER A 38 3.68 4.48 3.69
N ILE A 39 2.80 3.72 3.07
CA ILE A 39 2.03 4.16 1.90
C ILE A 39 1.08 5.28 2.37
N PRO A 40 1.18 6.51 1.85
CA PRO A 40 0.35 7.62 2.33
C PRO A 40 -1.15 7.35 2.14
N PRO A 41 -2.02 7.61 3.13
CA PRO A 41 -3.47 7.48 2.99
C PRO A 41 -4.07 8.28 1.84
N SER A 42 -3.43 9.40 1.50
CA SER A 42 -3.78 10.22 0.33
C SER A 42 -3.70 9.45 -1.00
N MET A 43 -2.92 8.36 -1.08
CA MET A 43 -2.92 7.49 -2.26
C MET A 43 -4.28 6.84 -2.51
N SER A 44 -5.07 6.66 -1.46
CA SER A 44 -6.45 6.20 -1.60
C SER A 44 -7.31 7.17 -2.40
N ASN A 45 -6.97 8.46 -2.53
CA ASN A 45 -7.79 9.45 -3.24
C ASN A 45 -7.56 9.49 -4.75
N ILE A 46 -6.64 8.69 -5.27
CA ILE A 46 -6.30 8.69 -6.69
C ILE A 46 -7.33 7.83 -7.44
N THR A 47 -7.84 8.39 -8.53
CA THR A 47 -8.92 7.78 -9.34
C THR A 47 -8.47 7.42 -10.75
N SER A 48 -7.22 7.69 -11.11
CA SER A 48 -6.70 7.55 -12.48
C SER A 48 -5.42 6.72 -12.63
N LEU A 49 -5.05 5.90 -11.64
CA LEU A 49 -3.97 4.90 -11.72
C LEU A 49 -4.32 3.79 -12.73
N SER A 50 -3.52 3.66 -13.78
CA SER A 50 -3.59 2.53 -14.72
C SER A 50 -2.71 1.36 -14.31
N HIS A 51 -1.58 1.62 -13.65
CA HIS A 51 -0.59 0.64 -13.21
C HIS A 51 0.19 1.17 -11.99
N LEU A 52 0.57 0.28 -11.08
CA LEU A 52 1.40 0.60 -9.91
C LEU A 52 2.24 -0.62 -9.54
N ASP A 53 3.55 -0.42 -9.39
CA ASP A 53 4.48 -1.38 -8.78
C ASP A 53 5.29 -0.68 -7.69
N LEU A 54 5.11 -1.14 -6.44
CA LEU A 54 5.82 -0.68 -5.22
C LEU A 54 6.86 -1.70 -4.74
N SER A 55 7.03 -2.81 -5.45
CA SER A 55 7.88 -3.91 -4.99
C SER A 55 9.35 -3.51 -4.92
N HIS A 56 10.12 -4.26 -4.13
CA HIS A 56 11.55 -4.01 -3.92
C HIS A 56 11.81 -2.59 -3.37
N ASN A 57 11.07 -2.22 -2.34
CA ASN A 57 11.27 -1.02 -1.54
C ASN A 57 11.37 -1.42 -0.06
N ASN A 58 11.34 -0.44 0.84
CA ASN A 58 11.38 -0.67 2.27
C ASN A 58 10.13 -0.10 2.98
N PHE A 59 8.98 -0.14 2.30
CA PHE A 59 7.69 0.32 2.84
C PHE A 59 7.28 -0.49 4.08
N SER A 60 6.51 0.15 4.95
CA SER A 60 6.05 -0.44 6.21
C SER A 60 4.58 -0.13 6.51
N GLY A 61 3.97 -0.96 7.36
CA GLY A 61 2.61 -0.77 7.85
C GLY A 61 1.52 -1.36 6.95
N LYS A 62 0.28 -1.00 7.25
CA LYS A 62 -0.91 -1.55 6.59
C LYS A 62 -1.05 -1.06 5.16
N ILE A 63 -1.31 -1.97 4.23
CA ILE A 63 -1.78 -1.62 2.88
C ILE A 63 -3.18 -0.99 2.99
N LEU A 64 -3.30 0.26 2.57
CA LEU A 64 -4.55 1.01 2.66
C LEU A 64 -5.47 0.66 1.49
N LYS A 65 -6.69 0.25 1.82
CA LYS A 65 -7.75 0.03 0.84
C LYS A 65 -8.58 1.30 0.70
N GLY A 66 -8.66 1.85 -0.51
CA GLY A 66 -9.52 2.99 -0.81
C GLY A 66 -9.51 3.34 -2.30
N ASN A 67 -10.67 3.77 -2.80
CA ASN A 67 -10.96 4.06 -4.21
C ASN A 67 -10.32 3.07 -5.18
N GLN A 68 -9.24 3.45 -5.87
CA GLN A 68 -8.61 2.60 -6.89
C GLN A 68 -7.61 1.60 -6.32
N LEU A 69 -7.05 1.85 -5.13
CA LEU A 69 -6.13 0.92 -4.47
C LEU A 69 -6.81 -0.43 -4.14
N GLN A 70 -8.13 -0.44 -3.94
CA GLN A 70 -8.90 -1.68 -3.75
C GLN A 70 -8.93 -2.58 -4.99
N THR A 71 -8.56 -2.05 -6.17
CA THR A 71 -8.47 -2.83 -7.41
C THR A 71 -7.10 -3.50 -7.58
N LEU A 72 -6.11 -3.08 -6.79
CA LEU A 72 -4.73 -3.54 -6.84
C LEU A 72 -4.53 -4.78 -5.95
N ASN A 73 -5.14 -5.89 -6.36
CA ASN A 73 -5.19 -7.14 -5.59
C ASN A 73 -4.01 -8.09 -5.89
N ASP A 74 -3.09 -7.71 -6.76
CA ASP A 74 -1.91 -8.52 -7.08
C ASP A 74 -0.84 -8.32 -5.99
N PRO A 75 -0.51 -9.33 -5.17
CA PRO A 75 0.51 -9.19 -4.13
C PRO A 75 1.91 -8.92 -4.68
N SER A 76 2.20 -9.26 -5.95
CA SER A 76 3.54 -9.07 -6.51
C SER A 76 3.96 -7.60 -6.57
N ILE A 77 2.99 -6.68 -6.69
CA ILE A 77 3.26 -5.23 -6.73
C ILE A 77 3.74 -4.69 -5.38
N TYR A 78 3.59 -5.46 -4.30
CA TYR A 78 4.04 -5.11 -2.95
C TYR A 78 5.23 -5.97 -2.49
N ALA A 79 5.70 -6.90 -3.34
CA ALA A 79 6.73 -7.87 -2.99
C ALA A 79 8.03 -7.20 -2.47
N ASP A 80 8.77 -7.92 -1.63
CA ASP A 80 10.03 -7.48 -1.02
C ASP A 80 9.95 -6.18 -0.21
N ASN A 81 8.77 -5.81 0.30
CA ASN A 81 8.60 -4.82 1.36
C ASN A 81 8.30 -5.52 2.69
N LEU A 82 9.34 -5.98 3.39
CA LEU A 82 9.23 -6.90 4.54
C LEU A 82 8.35 -6.43 5.70
N GLN A 83 8.05 -5.14 5.79
CA GLN A 83 7.25 -4.54 6.87
C GLN A 83 5.84 -4.15 6.43
N LEU A 84 5.46 -4.40 5.17
CA LEU A 84 4.07 -4.28 4.75
C LEU A 84 3.24 -5.46 5.27
N CYS A 85 1.97 -5.18 5.54
CA CYS A 85 1.03 -6.15 6.05
C CYS A 85 -0.40 -5.82 5.61
N GLU A 86 -1.29 -6.79 5.81
CA GLU A 86 -2.69 -6.85 5.35
C GLU A 86 -2.87 -7.13 3.87
N ASP A 87 -4.10 -7.48 3.51
CA ASP A 87 -4.48 -7.81 2.13
C ASP A 87 -3.96 -6.76 1.13
N PRO A 88 -3.39 -7.18 -0.01
CA PRO A 88 -3.35 -8.55 -0.53
C PRO A 88 -2.20 -9.44 0.01
N LEU A 89 -1.41 -8.97 0.99
CA LEU A 89 -0.34 -9.78 1.59
C LEU A 89 -0.88 -10.71 2.69
N PRO A 90 -0.30 -11.92 2.87
CA PRO A 90 -0.74 -12.86 3.90
C PRO A 90 -0.39 -12.41 5.34
N GLU A 91 0.56 -11.51 5.52
CA GLU A 91 1.07 -11.04 6.80
C GLU A 91 0.04 -10.15 7.51
N LYS A 92 -0.31 -10.49 8.75
CA LYS A 92 -1.11 -9.59 9.61
C LYS A 92 -0.22 -8.55 10.25
N CYS A 93 -0.72 -7.33 10.38
CA CYS A 93 0.01 -6.27 11.08
C CYS A 93 0.12 -6.58 12.58
N PRO A 94 1.32 -6.53 13.18
CA PRO A 94 1.47 -6.70 14.62
C PRO A 94 0.85 -5.49 15.35
N GLY A 95 -0.20 -5.70 16.14
CA GLY A 95 -0.81 -4.64 16.97
C GLY A 95 -2.34 -4.56 17.05
N ASN A 96 -3.10 -5.50 16.47
CA ASN A 96 -4.57 -5.49 16.55
C ASN A 96 -5.19 -6.63 17.40
N ASP A 97 -4.40 -7.33 18.22
CA ASP A 97 -4.91 -8.24 19.26
C ASP A 97 -5.17 -7.51 20.59
N GLU A 98 -5.89 -6.40 20.51
CA GLU A 98 -6.62 -5.84 21.67
C GLU A 98 -8.03 -5.44 21.22
N GLN A 99 -8.73 -6.38 20.57
CA GLN A 99 -10.18 -6.37 20.62
C GLN A 99 -10.60 -6.85 22.01
N VAL A 100 -11.08 -5.90 22.81
CA VAL A 100 -12.00 -6.14 23.92
C VAL A 100 -13.11 -7.07 23.43
N GLN A 101 -12.98 -8.37 23.66
CA GLN A 101 -14.12 -9.27 23.67
C GLN A 101 -14.81 -9.10 25.04
N PRO A 102 -16.09 -8.68 25.10
CA PRO A 102 -16.87 -8.90 26.32
C PRO A 102 -16.90 -10.41 26.59
N PRO A 103 -16.87 -10.86 27.87
CA PRO A 103 -16.79 -12.27 28.19
C PRO A 103 -17.97 -13.02 27.57
N MET A 104 -17.68 -13.95 26.66
CA MET A 104 -18.66 -14.93 26.20
C MET A 104 -19.08 -15.78 27.40
N SER A 105 -20.31 -15.53 27.85
CA SER A 105 -21.04 -16.38 28.77
C SER A 105 -21.16 -17.80 28.19
N THR A 106 -20.50 -18.77 28.79
CA THR A 106 -20.86 -20.17 28.61
C THR A 106 -22.05 -20.48 29.51
N SER A 107 -23.26 -20.41 28.96
CA SER A 107 -24.36 -21.23 29.43
C SER A 107 -24.06 -22.67 29.03
N ASN A 108 -23.66 -23.50 29.99
CA ASN A 108 -23.95 -24.92 29.92
C ASN A 108 -24.84 -25.27 31.11
N LYS A 109 -26.00 -25.80 30.72
CA LYS A 109 -27.05 -26.39 31.53
C LYS A 109 -26.62 -27.82 31.83
N ASP A 110 -26.44 -28.13 33.11
CA ASP A 110 -26.95 -29.32 33.83
C ASP A 110 -26.70 -29.14 35.33
#